data_AF-A0A8T1S793-F1
#
_entry.id   AF-A0A8T1S793-F1
#
_cell.length_a   1.000
_cell.length_b   1.000
_cell.length_c   1.000
_cell.angle_alpha   90.00
_cell.angle_beta   90.00
_cell.angle_gamma   90.00
#
_symmetry.space_group_name_H-M   'P 1'
#
loop_
_entity.id
_entity.type
_entity.pdbx_description
1 polymer ?
#
loop_
_entity_poly.entity_id
_entity_poly.type
_entity_poly.pdbx_seq_one_letter_code
_entity_poly.pdbx_strand_id
1 'polypeptide(L)'
;ARVEACQAIYSAASSAQVNWVKSSGLVVGDGWQASSLPPALQAIRWSAGPLLYLGVCLSATHPSLPENWHDLEGRVTERLRRWTGLLRCLSFRGRALVLNQLVLSMLWYRLNTLVPAPDFLANLRKLILEFFWSGLHWVSAGVLHLPLEEGGQGLKCLCTQVHVFCLQTL
;
A
#
# COMPACT_ATOMS: atom_id res chain seq x y z
N ALA A 1 -29.03 -17.24 -18.19
CA ALA A 1 -29.48 -16.70 -19.49
C ALA A 1 -28.62 -15.51 -19.99
N ARG A 2 -28.83 -14.25 -19.54
CA ARG A 2 -28.09 -13.10 -20.13
C ARG A 2 -26.58 -13.11 -19.88
N VAL A 3 -26.14 -13.46 -18.68
CA VAL A 3 -24.70 -13.46 -18.32
C VAL A 3 -23.91 -14.52 -19.12
N GLU A 4 -24.47 -15.71 -19.27
CA GLU A 4 -23.86 -16.81 -20.05
C GLU A 4 -23.72 -16.44 -21.53
N ALA A 5 -24.73 -15.79 -22.10
CA ALA A 5 -24.69 -15.30 -23.47
C ALA A 5 -23.57 -14.24 -23.65
N CYS A 6 -23.48 -13.28 -22.72
CA CYS A 6 -22.39 -12.29 -22.74
C CYS A 6 -21.01 -12.95 -22.62
N GLN A 7 -20.87 -13.96 -21.76
CA GLN A 7 -19.63 -14.70 -21.62
C GLN A 7 -19.26 -15.45 -22.90
N ALA A 8 -20.22 -16.12 -23.53
CA ALA A 8 -19.98 -16.83 -24.80
C ALA A 8 -19.53 -15.87 -25.92
N ILE A 9 -20.18 -14.70 -26.01
CA ILE A 9 -19.80 -13.65 -26.97
C ILE A 9 -18.38 -13.14 -26.68
N TYR A 10 -18.07 -12.83 -25.42
CA TYR A 10 -16.73 -12.37 -25.02
C TYR A 10 -15.66 -13.42 -25.36
N SER A 11 -15.89 -14.69 -25.01
CA SER A 11 -14.94 -15.77 -25.29
C SER A 11 -14.74 -15.98 -26.79
N ALA A 12 -15.82 -15.92 -27.58
CA ALA A 12 -15.73 -16.05 -29.04
C ALA A 12 -14.97 -14.88 -29.68
N ALA A 13 -15.22 -13.65 -29.23
CA ALA A 13 -14.58 -12.45 -29.77
C ALA A 13 -13.10 -12.31 -29.34
N SER A 14 -12.77 -12.68 -28.11
CA SER A 14 -11.43 -12.50 -27.53
C SER A 14 -10.54 -13.74 -27.60
N SER A 15 -11.11 -14.92 -27.89
CA SER A 15 -10.46 -16.22 -27.75
C SER A 15 -9.91 -16.49 -26.33
N ALA A 16 -10.37 -15.75 -25.32
CA ALA A 16 -9.99 -15.93 -23.92
C ALA A 16 -11.03 -16.76 -23.16
N GLN A 17 -10.59 -17.43 -22.09
CA GLN A 17 -11.47 -18.15 -21.16
C GLN A 17 -11.27 -17.64 -19.73
N VAL A 18 -12.33 -17.73 -18.93
CA VAL A 18 -12.30 -17.31 -17.53
C VAL A 18 -11.62 -18.39 -16.69
N ASN A 19 -10.64 -17.99 -15.88
CA ASN A 19 -10.05 -18.87 -14.88
C ASN A 19 -10.88 -18.81 -13.58
N TRP A 20 -11.82 -19.74 -13.44
CA TRP A 20 -12.71 -19.79 -12.28
C TRP A 20 -11.98 -20.02 -10.95
N VAL A 21 -10.87 -20.76 -10.96
CA VAL A 21 -10.07 -21.03 -9.74
C VAL A 21 -9.45 -19.74 -9.19
N LYS A 22 -9.03 -18.82 -10.06
CA LYS A 22 -8.47 -17.52 -9.69
C LYS A 22 -9.52 -16.41 -9.59
N SER A 23 -10.76 -16.68 -10.02
CA SER A 23 -11.84 -15.69 -9.98
C SER A 23 -12.48 -15.68 -8.61
N SER A 24 -12.41 -14.54 -7.94
CA SER A 24 -13.08 -14.28 -6.67
C SER A 24 -13.87 -12.98 -6.77
N GLY A 25 -14.95 -12.89 -6.00
CA GLY A 25 -15.84 -11.75 -5.97
C GLY A 25 -16.05 -11.26 -4.54
N LEU A 26 -16.07 -9.94 -4.37
CA LEU A 26 -16.44 -9.28 -3.14
C LEU A 26 -17.88 -8.80 -3.28
N VAL A 27 -18.75 -9.20 -2.34
CA VAL A 27 -20.12 -8.70 -2.29
C VAL A 27 -20.14 -7.39 -1.53
N VAL A 28 -20.62 -6.31 -2.17
CA VAL A 28 -20.66 -4.96 -1.60
C VAL A 28 -22.09 -4.43 -1.61
N GLY A 29 -22.53 -3.87 -0.47
CA GLY A 29 -23.85 -3.27 -0.30
C GLY A 29 -24.86 -4.17 0.41
N ASP A 30 -25.78 -3.54 1.14
CA ASP A 30 -26.81 -4.24 1.92
C ASP A 30 -27.85 -4.89 1.00
N GLY A 31 -28.07 -6.20 1.16
CA GLY A 31 -29.09 -6.96 0.44
C GLY A 31 -28.60 -7.81 -0.74
N TRP A 32 -27.32 -7.73 -1.10
CA TRP A 32 -26.74 -8.66 -2.07
C TRP A 32 -26.27 -9.93 -1.36
N GLN A 33 -26.71 -11.09 -1.84
CA GLN A 33 -26.29 -12.39 -1.34
C GLN A 33 -25.69 -13.18 -2.50
N ALA A 34 -24.61 -13.93 -2.25
CA ALA A 34 -24.00 -14.75 -3.30
C ALA A 34 -25.00 -15.75 -3.92
N SER A 35 -26.01 -16.16 -3.15
CA SER A 35 -27.12 -17.04 -3.57
C SER A 35 -28.10 -16.39 -4.57
N SER A 36 -28.20 -15.06 -4.62
CA SER A 36 -29.09 -14.37 -5.58
C SER A 36 -28.42 -14.14 -6.94
N LEU A 37 -27.17 -14.56 -7.11
CA LEU A 37 -26.41 -14.40 -8.35
C LEU A 37 -26.76 -15.48 -9.39
N PRO A 38 -26.74 -15.14 -10.69
CA PRO A 38 -26.90 -16.10 -11.79
C PRO A 38 -25.96 -17.31 -11.67
N PRO A 39 -26.38 -18.52 -12.11
CA PRO A 39 -25.57 -19.75 -12.00
C PRO A 39 -24.14 -19.63 -12.53
N ALA A 40 -23.94 -18.95 -13.66
CA ALA A 40 -22.61 -18.71 -14.23
C ALA A 40 -21.67 -17.90 -13.31
N LEU A 41 -22.21 -17.04 -12.46
CA LEU A 41 -21.44 -16.29 -11.47
C LEU A 41 -21.26 -17.09 -10.17
N GLN A 42 -22.07 -18.11 -9.89
CA GLN A 42 -21.89 -18.97 -8.72
C GLN A 42 -20.60 -19.81 -8.80
N ALA A 43 -20.03 -19.98 -10.00
CA ALA A 43 -18.71 -20.59 -10.18
C ALA A 43 -17.55 -19.73 -9.64
N ILE A 44 -17.78 -18.44 -9.40
CA ILE A 44 -16.83 -17.52 -8.77
C ILE A 44 -16.86 -17.74 -7.25
N ARG A 45 -15.69 -17.71 -6.61
CA ARG A 45 -15.61 -17.74 -5.15
C ARG A 45 -16.01 -16.39 -4.58
N TRP A 46 -17.26 -16.27 -4.16
CA TRP A 46 -17.76 -15.09 -3.46
C TRP A 46 -17.40 -15.15 -1.98
N SER A 47 -16.81 -14.10 -1.45
CA SER A 47 -16.53 -13.96 -0.02
C SER A 47 -17.01 -12.61 0.50
N ALA A 48 -17.39 -12.59 1.78
CA ALA A 48 -17.56 -11.36 2.54
C ALA A 48 -16.22 -10.83 3.11
N GLY A 49 -15.15 -11.61 2.94
CA GLY A 49 -13.81 -11.31 3.45
C GLY A 49 -12.95 -10.47 2.50
N PRO A 50 -11.70 -10.17 2.86
CA PRO A 50 -10.82 -9.34 2.06
C PRO A 50 -10.50 -9.96 0.69
N LEU A 51 -10.70 -9.18 -0.38
CA LEU A 51 -10.34 -9.51 -1.75
C LEU A 51 -9.03 -8.80 -2.11
N LEU A 52 -7.98 -9.56 -2.46
CA LEU A 52 -6.72 -8.98 -2.93
C LEU A 52 -6.85 -8.49 -4.37
N TYR A 53 -6.72 -7.17 -4.57
CA TYR A 53 -6.72 -6.52 -5.87
C TYR A 53 -5.49 -5.63 -6.02
N LEU A 54 -4.66 -5.89 -7.03
CA LEU A 54 -3.42 -5.15 -7.31
C LEU A 54 -2.53 -4.94 -6.06
N GLY A 55 -2.45 -5.94 -5.18
CA GLY A 55 -1.64 -5.88 -3.96
C GLY A 55 -2.26 -5.13 -2.77
N VAL A 56 -3.55 -4.80 -2.86
CA VAL A 56 -4.37 -4.19 -1.80
C VAL A 56 -5.56 -5.10 -1.50
N CYS A 57 -5.75 -5.46 -0.24
CA CYS A 57 -6.95 -6.15 0.24
C CYS A 57 -8.10 -5.15 0.38
N LEU A 58 -9.19 -5.43 -0.32
CA LEU A 58 -10.45 -4.68 -0.28
C LEU A 58 -11.45 -5.46 0.57
N SER A 59 -12.13 -4.81 1.50
CA SER A 59 -13.24 -5.42 2.25
C SER A 59 -14.46 -4.53 2.23
N ALA A 60 -15.63 -5.16 2.14
CA ALA A 60 -16.92 -4.48 2.23
C ALA A 60 -17.25 -4.03 3.65
N THR A 61 -16.73 -4.73 4.66
CA THR A 61 -17.04 -4.51 6.09
C THR A 61 -15.99 -3.66 6.81
N HIS A 62 -14.74 -3.68 6.34
CA HIS A 62 -13.62 -3.01 7.00
C HIS A 62 -12.86 -2.12 6.00
N PRO A 63 -13.01 -0.79 6.08
CA PRO A 63 -12.36 0.14 5.14
C PRO A 63 -10.84 0.18 5.29
N SER A 64 -10.30 -0.17 6.46
CA SER A 64 -8.85 -0.22 6.71
C SER A 64 -8.45 -1.57 7.29
N LEU A 65 -8.05 -2.50 6.43
CA LEU A 65 -7.47 -3.78 6.86
C LEU A 65 -6.01 -3.58 7.32
N PRO A 66 -5.65 -3.98 8.55
CA PRO A 66 -4.27 -3.89 9.05
C PRO A 66 -3.27 -4.66 8.17
N GLU A 67 -3.72 -5.74 7.54
CA GLU A 67 -2.95 -6.60 6.63
C GLU A 67 -2.32 -5.82 5.46
N ASN A 68 -3.00 -4.77 4.96
CA ASN A 68 -2.48 -3.93 3.88
C ASN A 68 -1.21 -3.18 4.27
N TRP A 69 -1.07 -2.89 5.56
CA TRP A 69 0.03 -2.11 6.11
C TRP A 69 1.12 -3.01 6.69
N HIS A 70 0.77 -4.13 7.32
CA HIS A 70 1.72 -5.05 7.96
C HIS A 70 2.72 -5.66 6.95
N ASP A 71 2.24 -6.10 5.78
CA ASP A 71 3.12 -6.57 4.70
C ASP A 71 4.05 -5.45 4.20
N LEU A 72 3.53 -4.22 4.09
CA LEU A 72 4.32 -3.07 3.63
C LEU A 72 5.44 -2.74 4.62
N GLU A 73 5.09 -2.69 5.90
CA GLU A 73 6.01 -2.40 7.00
C GLU A 73 7.11 -3.46 7.07
N GLY A 74 6.76 -4.74 6.94
CA GLY A 74 7.73 -5.84 6.88
C GLY A 74 8.68 -5.69 5.68
N ARG A 75 8.17 -5.37 4.49
CA ARG A 75 8.98 -5.14 3.29
C ARG A 75 9.90 -3.93 3.43
N VAL A 76 9.43 -2.83 4.02
CA VAL A 76 10.24 -1.64 4.29
C VAL A 76 11.34 -1.97 5.29
N THR A 77 11.00 -2.66 6.38
CA THR A 77 11.95 -3.08 7.42
C THR A 77 13.06 -3.96 6.85
N GLU A 78 12.69 -5.01 6.11
CA GLU A 78 13.66 -5.91 5.47
C GLU A 78 14.52 -5.18 4.45
N ARG A 79 13.92 -4.26 3.69
CA ARG A 79 14.67 -3.44 2.74
C ARG A 79 15.69 -2.56 3.47
N LEU A 80 15.30 -1.86 4.53
CA LEU A 80 16.19 -1.00 5.31
C LEU A 80 17.31 -1.82 5.97
N ARG A 81 16.99 -3.02 6.50
CA ARG A 81 17.96 -3.95 7.08
C ARG A 81 19.09 -4.31 6.12
N ARG A 82 18.84 -4.39 4.81
CA ARG A 82 19.93 -4.65 3.83
C ARG A 82 20.88 -3.47 3.70
N TRP A 83 20.40 -2.26 3.96
CA TRP A 83 21.19 -1.04 3.93
C TRP A 83 21.83 -0.71 5.28
N THR A 84 21.38 -1.30 6.39
CA THR A 84 21.96 -1.01 7.71
C THR A 84 23.45 -1.36 7.79
N GLY A 85 23.90 -2.43 7.13
CA GLY A 85 25.32 -2.78 7.05
C GLY A 85 26.18 -1.72 6.35
N LEU A 86 25.61 -0.98 5.41
CA LEU A 86 26.27 0.10 4.66
C LEU A 86 26.15 1.47 5.33
N LEU A 87 25.42 1.60 6.45
CA LEU A 87 25.23 2.87 7.14
C LEU A 87 26.55 3.53 7.57
N ARG A 88 27.57 2.73 7.87
CA ARG A 88 28.93 3.22 8.21
C ARG A 88 29.61 3.92 7.04
N CYS A 89 29.25 3.58 5.81
CA CYS A 89 29.79 4.16 4.58
C CYS A 89 28.91 5.30 4.03
N LEU A 90 27.69 5.45 4.54
CA LEU A 90 26.74 6.45 4.08
C LEU A 90 26.83 7.72 4.94
N SER A 91 27.06 8.84 4.27
CA SER A 91 26.83 10.17 4.86
C SER A 91 25.35 10.36 5.21
N PHE A 92 25.04 11.32 6.08
CA PHE A 92 23.64 11.67 6.40
C PHE A 92 22.82 12.00 5.15
N ARG A 93 23.43 12.69 4.18
CA ARG A 93 22.83 12.95 2.87
C ARG A 93 22.55 11.67 2.09
N GLY A 94 23.48 10.71 2.11
CA GLY A 94 23.29 9.39 1.52
C GLY A 94 22.14 8.62 2.17
N ARG A 95 22.02 8.68 3.50
CA ARG A 95 20.91 8.07 4.25
C ARG A 95 19.57 8.70 3.88
N ALA A 96 19.50 10.03 3.81
CA ALA A 96 18.30 10.75 3.36
C ALA A 96 17.91 10.36 1.93
N LEU A 97 18.88 10.23 1.02
CA LEU A 97 18.65 9.81 -0.35
C LEU A 97 18.09 8.38 -0.43
N VAL A 98 18.68 7.44 0.33
CA VAL A 98 18.17 6.07 0.43
C VAL A 98 16.72 6.08 0.92
N LEU A 99 16.41 6.79 2.00
CA LEU A 99 15.05 6.88 2.51
C LEU A 99 14.08 7.48 1.47
N ASN A 100 14.45 8.62 0.88
CA ASN A 100 13.61 9.34 -0.07
C ASN A 100 13.33 8.56 -1.36
N GLN A 101 14.31 7.78 -1.85
CA GLN A 101 14.15 7.09 -3.13
C GLN A 101 13.65 5.65 -2.92
N LEU A 102 14.20 4.95 -1.94
CA LEU A 102 13.92 3.53 -1.73
C LEU A 102 12.66 3.32 -0.91
N VAL A 103 12.56 3.97 0.26
CA VAL A 103 11.40 3.75 1.15
C VAL A 103 10.16 4.36 0.53
N LEU A 104 10.23 5.63 0.11
CA LEU A 104 9.05 6.31 -0.39
C LEU A 104 8.47 5.69 -1.67
N SER A 105 9.31 5.19 -2.58
CA SER A 105 8.82 4.51 -3.79
C SER A 105 7.99 3.26 -3.49
N MET A 106 8.28 2.56 -2.39
CA MET A 106 7.48 1.42 -1.94
C MET A 106 6.13 1.85 -1.34
N LEU A 107 6.05 3.06 -0.80
CA LEU A 107 4.88 3.55 -0.06
C LEU A 107 3.85 4.24 -0.95
N TRP A 108 4.28 4.95 -2.00
CA TRP A 108 3.43 5.83 -2.82
C TRP A 108 2.17 5.18 -3.34
N TYR A 109 2.27 3.96 -3.87
CA TYR A 109 1.09 3.29 -4.39
C TYR A 109 0.02 3.09 -3.31
N ARG A 110 0.39 2.52 -2.15
CA ARG A 110 -0.57 2.25 -1.06
C ARG A 110 -1.08 3.53 -0.40
N LEU A 111 -0.21 4.52 -0.19
CA LEU A 111 -0.58 5.80 0.43
C LEU A 111 -1.49 6.67 -0.46
N ASN A 112 -1.44 6.49 -1.79
CA ASN A 112 -2.32 7.18 -2.71
C ASN A 112 -3.69 6.48 -2.85
N THR A 113 -3.74 5.16 -2.63
CA THR A 113 -4.98 4.37 -2.77
C THR A 113 -5.76 4.20 -1.47
N LEU A 114 -5.10 4.29 -0.32
CA LEU A 114 -5.67 3.98 0.99
C LEU A 114 -5.33 5.05 2.01
N VAL A 115 -6.26 5.27 2.95
CA VAL A 115 -5.99 6.07 4.13
C VAL A 115 -5.10 5.26 5.09
N PRO A 116 -3.89 5.73 5.42
CA PRO A 116 -2.98 5.00 6.29
C PRO A 116 -3.51 4.94 7.72
N ALA A 117 -3.34 3.78 8.36
CA ALA A 117 -3.60 3.63 9.78
C ALA A 117 -2.64 4.52 10.60
N PRO A 118 -3.09 5.18 11.68
CA PRO A 118 -2.24 6.02 12.51
C PRO A 118 -1.01 5.27 13.05
N ASP A 119 -1.19 4.02 13.47
CA ASP A 119 -0.13 3.17 14.01
C ASP A 119 0.94 2.86 12.95
N PHE A 120 0.52 2.63 11.70
CA PHE A 120 1.44 2.38 10.59
C PHE A 120 2.36 3.58 10.35
N LEU A 121 1.81 4.80 10.29
CA LEU A 121 2.62 6.00 10.12
C LEU A 121 3.57 6.22 11.30
N ALA A 122 3.13 5.94 12.53
CA ALA A 122 3.96 6.07 13.71
C ALA A 122 5.13 5.07 13.70
N ASN A 123 4.88 3.80 13.36
CA ASN A 123 5.91 2.76 13.28
C ASN A 123 6.90 3.05 12.15
N LEU A 124 6.40 3.42 10.98
CA LEU A 124 7.24 3.79 9.84
C LEU A 124 8.13 4.99 10.15
N ARG A 125 7.60 6.00 10.86
CA ARG A 125 8.40 7.13 11.33
C ARG A 125 9.53 6.68 12.26
N LYS A 126 9.26 5.76 13.19
CA LYS A 126 10.29 5.20 14.09
C LYS A 126 11.38 4.49 13.28
N LEU A 127 11.00 3.61 12.36
CA LEU A 127 11.95 2.88 11.49
C LEU A 127 12.84 3.83 10.67
N ILE A 128 12.25 4.89 10.11
CA ILE A 128 12.97 5.91 9.34
C ILE A 128 13.99 6.65 10.21
N LEU A 129 13.58 7.06 11.41
CA LEU A 129 14.45 7.79 12.34
C LEU A 129 15.57 6.90 12.87
N GLU A 130 15.26 5.65 13.21
CA GLU A 130 16.24 4.67 13.67
C GLU A 130 17.30 4.40 12.59
N PHE A 131 16.86 4.19 11.33
CA PHE A 131 17.78 4.02 10.21
C PHE A 131 18.64 5.26 9.96
N PHE A 132 18.03 6.46 10.00
CA PHE A 132 18.74 7.70 9.73
C PHE A 132 19.81 7.99 10.77
N TRP A 133 19.45 7.90 12.05
CA TRP A 133 20.32 8.26 13.17
C TRP A 133 21.25 7.14 13.58
N SER A 134 20.89 5.87 13.36
CA SER A 134 21.69 4.72 13.80
C SER A 134 22.06 4.81 15.29
N GLY A 135 21.10 5.22 16.14
CA GLY A 135 21.29 5.39 17.59
C GLY A 135 21.83 6.74 18.05
N LEU A 136 22.15 7.64 17.11
CA LEU A 136 22.71 8.97 17.41
C LEU A 136 21.66 10.04 17.15
N HIS A 137 20.87 10.44 18.16
CA HIS A 137 19.83 11.50 18.01
C HIS A 137 20.35 12.88 18.41
N TRP A 138 20.83 13.68 17.44
CA TRP A 138 21.52 14.96 17.72
C TRP A 138 20.60 16.18 17.58
N VAL A 139 19.56 16.09 16.76
CA VAL A 139 18.59 17.17 16.52
C VAL A 139 17.17 16.63 16.43
N SER A 140 16.20 17.53 16.58
CA SER A 140 14.78 17.21 16.42
C SER A 140 14.50 16.57 15.06
N ALA A 141 13.66 15.53 15.05
CA ALA A 141 13.22 14.85 13.83
C ALA A 141 12.59 15.81 12.81
N GLY A 142 11.98 16.91 13.25
CA GLY A 142 11.40 17.91 12.36
C GLY A 142 12.41 18.58 11.44
N VAL A 143 13.65 18.79 11.92
CA VAL A 143 14.73 19.43 11.15
C VAL A 143 15.13 18.60 9.93
N LEU A 144 14.98 17.27 9.99
CA LEU A 144 15.28 16.39 8.86
C LEU A 144 14.42 16.69 7.62
N HIS A 145 13.21 17.20 7.84
CA HIS A 145 12.27 17.51 6.78
C HIS A 145 12.52 18.84 6.09
N LEU A 146 13.34 19.71 6.69
CA LEU A 146 13.65 21.01 6.13
C LEU A 146 14.57 20.89 4.90
N PRO A 147 14.53 21.88 3.98
CA PRO A 147 15.50 22.01 2.90
C PRO A 147 16.94 22.14 3.41
N LEU A 148 17.92 21.89 2.53
CA LEU A 148 19.34 21.96 2.88
C LEU A 148 19.76 23.40 3.22
N GLU A 149 19.15 24.36 2.54
CA GLU A 149 19.30 25.80 2.70
C GLU A 149 18.94 26.25 4.12
N GLU A 150 18.04 25.53 4.78
CA GLU A 150 17.59 25.77 6.16
C GLU A 150 18.30 24.87 7.19
N GLY A 151 19.35 24.16 6.78
CA GLY A 151 20.11 23.26 7.63
C GLY A 151 19.48 21.87 7.83
N GLY A 152 18.44 21.55 7.05
CA GLY A 152 17.80 20.24 7.05
C GLY A 152 18.50 19.18 6.19
N GLN A 153 17.82 18.05 5.99
CA GLN A 153 18.32 16.92 5.20
C GLN A 153 17.43 16.60 3.99
N GLY A 154 16.37 17.38 3.77
CA GLY A 154 15.43 17.21 2.65
C GLY A 154 14.66 15.89 2.69
N LEU A 155 14.52 15.27 3.85
CA LEU A 155 13.75 14.02 4.00
C LEU A 155 12.26 14.33 3.84
N LYS A 156 11.56 13.70 2.90
CA LYS A 156 10.15 14.03 2.69
C LYS A 156 9.30 13.62 3.90
N CYS A 157 8.47 14.55 4.38
CA CYS A 157 7.55 14.28 5.47
C CYS A 157 6.37 13.41 4.98
N LEU A 158 6.26 12.18 5.49
CA LEU A 158 5.19 11.25 5.14
C LEU A 158 3.80 11.82 5.40
N CYS A 159 3.57 12.44 6.57
CA CYS A 159 2.27 13.01 6.91
C CYS A 159 1.86 14.13 5.95
N THR A 160 2.81 14.95 5.52
CA THR A 160 2.55 16.00 4.53
C THR A 160 2.18 15.39 3.18
N GLN A 161 2.89 14.34 2.75
CA GLN A 161 2.62 13.67 1.48
C GLN A 161 1.25 12.98 1.46
N VAL A 162 0.86 12.33 2.56
CA VAL A 162 -0.49 11.76 2.71
C VAL A 162 -1.56 12.84 2.56
N HIS A 163 -1.40 13.99 3.22
CA HIS A 163 -2.34 15.11 3.06
C HIS A 163 -2.41 15.58 1.61
N VAL A 164 -1.27 15.70 0.92
CA VAL A 164 -1.24 16.09 -0.51
C VAL A 164 -2.03 15.10 -1.37
N PHE A 165 -1.85 13.79 -1.17
CA PHE A 165 -2.61 12.78 -1.91
C PHE A 165 -4.12 12.82 -1.60
N CYS A 166 -4.49 13.05 -0.34
CA CYS A 166 -5.90 13.24 0.02
C CYS A 166 -6.51 14.49 -0.62
N LEU A 167 -5.75 15.57 -0.81
CA LEU A 167 -6.24 16.78 -1.48
C LEU A 167 -6.40 16.61 -3.00
N GLN A 168 -5.61 15.75 -3.64
CA GLN A 168 -5.71 15.48 -5.08
C GLN A 168 -6.93 14.63 -5.47
N THR A 169 -7.51 13.94 -4.50
CA THR A 169 -8.64 13.02 -4.72
C THR A 169 -10.00 13.64 -4.41
N LEU A 170 -10.02 14.91 -3.96
CA LEU A 170 -11.20 15.76 -3.77
C LEU A 170 -11.44 16.65 -5.00
#